data_AF-A0A960PBJ0-F1
#
_entry.id   AF-A0A960PBJ0-F1
#
_cell.length_a   1.000
_cell.length_b   1.000
_cell.length_c   1.000
_cell.angle_alpha   90.00
_cell.angle_beta   90.00
_cell.angle_gamma   90.00
#
_symmetry.space_group_name_H-M   'P 1'
#
loop_
_entity.id
_entity.type
_entity.pdbx_description
1 polymer ?
#
loop_
_entity_poly.entity_id
_entity_poly.type
_entity_poly.pdbx_seq_one_letter_code
_entity_poly.pdbx_strand_id
1 'polypeptide(L)'
;MLALSAEQQDALWDAVVQRVRNHPAALRERSATPKLDREAVRAQVAALDFAQPLDPAEAVARVAEAMLEHHVHPPHPRYFGLFNPAATEAGVAGDALTAAFNPNVAAWSHSPWATEVELHLARALGAQLGLEPGRLDGLFVSGGMEANLTAVLTALRAHFPGYRARGL
;
A
#
# COMPACT_ATOMS: atom_id res chain seq x y z
N MET A 1 -23.41 -4.79 0.86
CA MET A 1 -22.44 -4.53 -0.22
C MET A 1 -23.24 -3.95 -1.38
N LEU A 2 -22.89 -2.76 -1.88
CA LEU A 2 -23.54 -2.24 -3.10
C LEU A 2 -23.18 -3.21 -4.23
N ALA A 3 -24.15 -3.98 -4.70
CA ALA A 3 -23.91 -4.96 -5.75
C ALA A 3 -23.87 -4.24 -7.10
N LEU A 4 -22.67 -4.08 -7.66
CA LEU A 4 -22.49 -3.59 -9.02
C LEU A 4 -23.05 -4.60 -10.03
N SER A 5 -23.66 -4.14 -11.12
CA SER A 5 -24.01 -5.01 -12.24
C SER A 5 -22.75 -5.62 -12.89
N ALA A 6 -22.88 -6.71 -13.64
CA ALA A 6 -21.74 -7.30 -14.36
C ALA A 6 -21.08 -6.28 -15.31
N GLU A 7 -21.89 -5.50 -16.04
CA GLU A 7 -21.41 -4.42 -16.91
C GLU A 7 -20.63 -3.35 -16.14
N GLN A 8 -21.12 -2.94 -14.96
CA GLN A 8 -20.41 -1.99 -14.10
C GLN A 8 -19.12 -2.56 -13.52
N GLN A 9 -19.06 -3.86 -13.24
CA GLN A 9 -17.85 -4.53 -12.77
C GLN A 9 -16.80 -4.58 -13.89
N ASP A 10 -17.19 -4.94 -15.10
CA ASP A 10 -16.30 -4.99 -16.26
C ASP A 10 -15.75 -3.59 -16.57
N ALA A 11 -16.63 -2.58 -16.63
CA ALA A 11 -16.24 -1.19 -16.86
C ALA A 11 -15.30 -0.66 -15.75
N LEU A 12 -15.55 -1.01 -14.49
CA LEU A 12 -14.68 -0.65 -13.36
C LEU A 12 -13.28 -1.24 -13.54
N TRP A 13 -13.18 -2.54 -13.82
CA TRP A 13 -11.89 -3.20 -13.96
C TRP A 13 -11.13 -2.73 -15.19
N ASP A 14 -11.80 -2.52 -16.31
CA ASP A 14 -11.20 -1.95 -17.51
C ASP A 14 -10.64 -0.55 -17.23
N ALA A 15 -11.38 0.30 -16.52
CA ALA A 15 -10.90 1.62 -16.13
C ALA A 15 -9.66 1.55 -15.24
N VAL A 16 -9.65 0.67 -14.22
CA VAL A 16 -8.49 0.49 -13.33
C VAL A 16 -7.27 -0.01 -14.11
N VAL A 17 -7.43 -1.06 -14.92
CA VAL A 17 -6.33 -1.66 -15.69
C VAL A 17 -5.74 -0.65 -16.68
N GLN A 18 -6.58 0.10 -17.39
CA GLN A 18 -6.12 1.13 -18.31
C GLN A 18 -5.34 2.23 -17.57
N ARG A 19 -5.83 2.71 -16.42
CA ARG A 19 -5.13 3.74 -15.64
C ARG A 19 -3.78 3.24 -15.12
N VAL A 20 -3.71 2.02 -14.58
CA VAL A 20 -2.44 1.42 -14.11
C VAL A 20 -1.43 1.29 -15.25
N ARG A 21 -1.84 0.75 -16.40
CA ARG A 21 -0.95 0.57 -17.57
C ARG A 21 -0.45 1.91 -18.13
N ASN A 22 -1.30 2.92 -18.19
CA ASN A 22 -0.96 4.21 -18.77
C ASN A 22 -0.22 5.14 -17.79
N HIS A 23 -0.26 4.84 -16.48
CA HIS A 23 0.29 5.69 -15.43
C HIS A 23 1.77 6.08 -15.65
N PRO A 24 2.71 5.16 -16.01
CA PRO A 24 4.10 5.54 -16.24
C PRO A 24 4.30 6.54 -17.40
N ALA A 25 3.47 6.47 -18.43
CA ALA A 25 3.49 7.43 -19.54
C ALA A 25 2.91 8.78 -19.10
N ALA A 26 1.74 8.75 -18.47
CA ALA A 26 1.05 9.93 -17.96
C ALA A 26 1.91 10.74 -16.98
N LEU A 27 2.69 10.07 -16.12
CA LEU A 27 3.59 10.76 -15.19
C LEU A 27 4.64 11.61 -15.90
N ARG A 28 5.24 11.11 -17.00
CA ARG A 28 6.35 11.81 -17.69
C ARG A 28 5.95 13.15 -18.30
N GLU A 29 4.66 13.29 -18.59
CA GLU A 29 4.04 14.50 -19.13
C GLU A 29 3.72 15.55 -18.05
N ARG A 30 3.89 15.20 -16.77
CA ARG A 30 3.56 16.05 -15.62
C ARG A 30 4.82 16.53 -14.90
N SER A 31 4.63 17.50 -14.01
CA SER A 31 5.66 17.89 -13.04
C SER A 31 5.76 16.82 -11.97
N ALA A 32 6.98 16.43 -11.60
CA ALA A 32 7.23 15.54 -10.46
C ALA A 32 6.68 16.12 -9.15
N THR A 33 6.68 17.45 -9.03
CA THR A 33 6.17 18.21 -7.89
C THR A 33 5.27 19.32 -8.43
N PRO A 34 3.96 19.07 -8.62
CA PRO A 34 3.04 20.11 -9.06
C PRO A 34 2.91 21.20 -7.99
N LYS A 35 2.41 22.38 -8.40
CA LYS A 35 2.05 23.43 -7.44
C LYS A 35 0.79 22.98 -6.70
N LEU A 36 0.92 22.80 -5.38
CA LEU A 36 -0.18 22.32 -4.55
C LEU A 36 -0.92 23.50 -3.89
N ASP A 37 -2.24 23.50 -4.01
CA ASP A 37 -3.14 24.45 -3.37
C ASP A 37 -4.08 23.72 -2.42
N ARG A 38 -3.90 23.97 -1.12
CA ARG A 38 -4.68 23.32 -0.06
C ARG A 38 -6.16 23.69 -0.12
N GLU A 39 -6.48 24.94 -0.41
CA GLU A 39 -7.87 25.41 -0.42
C GLU A 39 -8.60 24.85 -1.63
N ALA A 40 -7.94 24.84 -2.80
CA ALA A 40 -8.49 24.25 -4.01
C ALA A 40 -8.79 22.74 -3.83
N VAL A 41 -7.84 21.96 -3.29
CA VAL A 41 -8.04 20.53 -3.04
C VAL A 41 -9.17 20.30 -2.03
N ARG A 42 -9.24 21.09 -0.96
CA ARG A 42 -10.33 21.00 0.01
C ARG A 42 -11.69 21.30 -0.61
N ALA A 43 -11.78 22.32 -1.46
CA ALA A 43 -13.01 22.66 -2.17
C ALA A 43 -13.45 21.53 -3.11
N GLN A 44 -12.50 20.94 -3.87
CA GLN A 44 -12.77 19.78 -4.73
C GLN A 44 -13.32 18.58 -3.94
N VAL A 45 -12.73 18.26 -2.78
CA VAL A 45 -13.17 17.16 -1.92
C VAL A 45 -14.52 17.47 -1.27
N ALA A 46 -14.73 18.70 -0.79
CA ALA A 46 -15.99 19.12 -0.18
C ALA A 46 -17.18 19.13 -1.14
N ALA A 47 -16.92 19.21 -2.45
CA ALA A 47 -17.94 19.07 -3.49
C ALA A 47 -18.41 17.62 -3.71
N LEU A 48 -17.79 16.62 -3.06
CA LEU A 48 -18.27 15.24 -3.04
C LEU A 48 -19.35 15.10 -1.96
N ASP A 49 -20.62 15.21 -2.35
CA ASP A 49 -21.76 15.21 -1.42
C ASP A 49 -22.28 13.81 -1.05
N PHE A 50 -21.87 12.78 -1.81
CA PHE A 50 -22.35 11.40 -1.71
C PHE A 50 -23.88 11.25 -1.73
N ALA A 51 -24.59 12.26 -2.25
CA ALA A 51 -26.04 12.28 -2.29
C ALA A 51 -26.59 11.30 -3.34
N GLN A 52 -25.82 11.06 -4.40
CA GLN A 52 -26.12 10.09 -5.44
C GLN A 52 -24.86 9.26 -5.77
N PRO A 53 -25.02 7.96 -6.09
CA PRO A 53 -23.90 7.15 -6.53
C PRO A 53 -23.40 7.64 -7.90
N LEU A 54 -22.08 7.71 -8.05
CA LEU A 54 -21.44 7.88 -9.36
C LEU A 54 -21.31 6.52 -10.05
N ASP A 55 -21.20 6.55 -11.37
CA ASP A 55 -20.75 5.38 -12.11
C ASP A 55 -19.35 4.95 -11.61
N PRO A 56 -19.09 3.65 -11.37
CA PRO A 56 -17.81 3.21 -10.83
C PRO A 56 -16.60 3.56 -11.70
N ALA A 57 -16.72 3.50 -13.03
CA ALA A 57 -15.62 3.86 -13.93
C ALA A 57 -15.38 5.37 -13.91
N GLU A 58 -16.45 6.18 -13.82
CA GLU A 58 -16.35 7.62 -13.60
C GLU A 58 -15.65 7.95 -12.28
N ALA A 59 -15.99 7.24 -11.20
CA ALA A 59 -15.35 7.44 -9.90
C ALA A 59 -13.83 7.13 -9.96
N VAL A 60 -13.43 6.03 -10.61
CA VAL A 60 -12.02 5.70 -10.82
C VAL A 60 -11.30 6.76 -11.64
N ALA A 61 -11.91 7.22 -12.74
CA ALA A 61 -11.34 8.26 -13.59
C ALA A 61 -11.12 9.57 -12.80
N ARG A 62 -12.13 10.00 -12.03
CA ARG A 62 -12.07 11.22 -11.22
C ARG A 62 -10.99 11.14 -10.15
N VAL A 63 -10.89 10.02 -9.45
CA VAL A 63 -9.83 9.82 -8.45
C VAL A 63 -8.45 9.82 -9.11
N ALA A 64 -8.26 9.07 -10.20
CA ALA A 64 -6.98 9.00 -10.89
C ALA A 64 -6.52 10.37 -11.40
N GLU A 65 -7.42 11.18 -11.95
CA GLU A 65 -7.11 12.53 -12.42
C GLU A 65 -6.77 13.48 -11.26
N ALA A 66 -7.56 13.48 -10.19
CA ALA A 66 -7.25 14.26 -9.00
C ALA A 66 -5.88 13.88 -8.40
N MET A 67 -5.55 12.59 -8.37
CA MET A 67 -4.24 12.12 -7.93
C MET A 67 -3.11 12.57 -8.88
N LEU A 68 -3.32 12.54 -10.20
CA LEU A 68 -2.33 13.03 -11.17
C LEU A 68 -2.07 14.54 -11.05
N GLU A 69 -3.09 15.32 -10.70
CA GLU A 69 -3.01 16.78 -10.61
C GLU A 69 -2.47 17.26 -9.25
N HIS A 70 -2.90 16.62 -8.17
CA HIS A 70 -2.70 17.12 -6.80
C HIS A 70 -1.73 16.28 -5.95
N HIS A 71 -1.02 15.32 -6.55
CA HIS A 71 0.06 14.60 -5.86
C HIS A 71 1.45 14.98 -6.35
N VAL A 72 2.38 15.00 -5.39
CA VAL A 72 3.79 14.76 -5.71
C VAL A 72 3.89 13.34 -6.27
N HIS A 73 4.72 13.16 -7.29
CA HIS A 73 4.84 11.89 -8.00
C HIS A 73 6.21 11.24 -7.72
N PRO A 74 6.37 10.51 -6.59
CA PRO A 74 7.61 9.80 -6.30
C PRO A 74 8.11 8.87 -7.42
N PRO A 75 7.23 8.13 -8.13
CA PRO A 75 7.68 7.28 -9.24
C PRO A 75 8.20 8.04 -10.47
N HIS A 76 8.08 9.37 -10.50
CA HIS A 76 8.49 10.18 -11.64
C HIS A 76 10.03 10.13 -11.83
N PRO A 77 10.57 9.92 -13.06
CA PRO A 77 12.02 9.79 -13.30
C PRO A 77 12.89 10.98 -12.89
N ARG A 78 12.26 12.16 -12.76
CA ARG A 78 12.88 13.41 -12.29
C ARG A 78 12.57 13.76 -10.82
N TYR A 79 11.95 12.86 -10.07
CA TYR A 79 11.75 13.03 -8.63
C TYR A 79 12.99 12.51 -7.89
N PHE A 80 13.75 13.42 -7.28
CA PHE A 80 14.95 13.10 -6.50
C PHE A 80 14.77 13.46 -5.02
N GLY A 81 13.52 13.42 -4.54
CA GLY A 81 13.19 13.77 -3.17
C GLY A 81 13.45 12.63 -2.19
N LEU A 82 12.44 12.30 -1.39
CA LEU A 82 12.51 11.28 -0.34
C LEU A 82 12.79 9.87 -0.89
N PHE A 83 13.10 8.93 0.01
CA PHE A 83 13.30 7.51 -0.30
C PHE A 83 11.97 6.75 -0.47
N ASN A 84 11.19 7.09 -1.49
CA ASN A 84 9.94 6.42 -1.82
C ASN A 84 10.07 5.69 -3.17
N PRO A 85 10.37 4.37 -3.17
CA PRO A 85 10.52 3.61 -4.41
C PRO A 85 9.19 3.48 -5.14
N ALA A 86 9.24 3.49 -6.48
CA ALA A 86 8.07 3.21 -7.29
C ALA A 86 7.57 1.78 -7.06
N ALA A 87 6.24 1.61 -6.94
CA ALA A 87 5.63 0.29 -6.96
C ALA A 87 5.87 -0.37 -8.33
N THR A 88 6.18 -1.66 -8.33
CA THR A 88 6.28 -2.45 -9.56
C THR A 88 4.89 -2.90 -10.01
N GLU A 89 4.71 -3.20 -11.30
CA GLU A 89 3.44 -3.75 -11.81
C GLU A 89 3.05 -5.05 -11.10
N ALA A 90 4.05 -5.90 -10.80
CA ALA A 90 3.85 -7.12 -10.03
C ALA A 90 3.37 -6.84 -8.60
N GLY A 91 3.90 -5.79 -7.95
CA GLY A 91 3.44 -5.37 -6.62
C GLY A 91 1.99 -4.90 -6.64
N VAL A 92 1.61 -4.07 -7.62
CA VAL A 92 0.21 -3.61 -7.79
C VAL A 92 -0.74 -4.79 -8.02
N ALA A 93 -0.36 -5.75 -8.87
CA ALA A 93 -1.16 -6.95 -9.10
C ALA A 93 -1.27 -7.82 -7.83
N GLY A 94 -0.18 -7.96 -7.07
CA GLY A 94 -0.17 -8.66 -5.79
C GLY A 94 -1.10 -8.02 -4.76
N ASP A 95 -1.11 -6.69 -4.67
CA ASP A 95 -2.00 -5.95 -3.78
C ASP A 95 -3.47 -6.10 -4.19
N ALA A 96 -3.77 -6.10 -5.49
CA ALA A 96 -5.13 -6.33 -5.98
C ALA A 96 -5.64 -7.73 -5.61
N LEU A 97 -4.83 -8.76 -5.76
CA LEU A 97 -5.16 -10.12 -5.32
C LEU A 97 -5.31 -10.18 -3.79
N THR A 98 -4.40 -9.57 -3.05
CA THR A 98 -4.46 -9.55 -1.58
C THR A 98 -5.75 -8.87 -1.10
N ALA A 99 -6.17 -7.77 -1.74
CA ALA A 99 -7.44 -7.11 -1.43
C ALA A 99 -8.66 -7.98 -1.76
N ALA A 100 -8.62 -8.72 -2.87
CA ALA A 100 -9.72 -9.60 -3.29
C ALA A 100 -9.89 -10.82 -2.37
N PHE A 101 -8.78 -11.45 -1.96
CA PHE A 101 -8.80 -12.63 -1.10
C PHE A 101 -8.84 -12.31 0.39
N ASN A 102 -8.45 -11.09 0.78
CA ASN A 102 -8.48 -10.55 2.14
C ASN A 102 -7.96 -11.55 3.20
N PRO A 103 -6.70 -12.04 3.08
CA PRO A 103 -6.17 -13.03 4.01
C PRO A 103 -6.04 -12.44 5.41
N ASN A 104 -6.69 -13.07 6.39
CA ASN A 104 -6.47 -12.77 7.79
C ASN A 104 -5.27 -13.58 8.33
N VAL A 105 -4.14 -12.91 8.52
CA VAL A 105 -2.89 -13.51 9.01
C VAL A 105 -2.71 -13.42 10.53
N ALA A 106 -3.75 -13.02 11.28
CA ALA A 106 -3.69 -12.97 12.74
C ALA A 106 -3.56 -14.35 13.42
N ALA A 107 -4.00 -15.41 12.73
CA ALA A 107 -3.83 -16.78 13.16
C ALA A 107 -3.56 -17.67 11.95
N TRP A 108 -2.53 -18.51 12.03
CA TRP A 108 -2.09 -19.39 10.94
C TRP A 108 -3.25 -20.20 10.34
N SER A 109 -4.18 -20.69 11.16
CA SER A 109 -5.33 -21.49 10.72
C SER A 109 -6.32 -20.74 9.81
N HIS A 110 -6.27 -19.41 9.76
CA HIS A 110 -7.18 -18.59 8.96
C HIS A 110 -6.62 -18.25 7.57
N SER A 111 -5.29 -18.22 7.42
CA SER A 111 -4.62 -17.95 6.13
C SER A 111 -3.28 -18.68 6.00
N PRO A 112 -3.26 -20.03 6.08
CA PRO A 112 -2.01 -20.80 6.21
C PRO A 112 -1.05 -20.54 5.06
N TRP A 113 -1.54 -20.50 3.82
CA TRP A 113 -0.70 -20.22 2.65
C TRP A 113 -0.08 -18.81 2.69
N ALA A 114 -0.88 -17.78 2.99
CA ALA A 114 -0.39 -16.41 3.06
C ALA A 114 0.66 -16.24 4.17
N THR A 115 0.39 -16.83 5.35
CA THR A 115 1.35 -16.82 6.47
C THR A 115 2.66 -17.51 6.10
N GLU A 116 2.62 -18.68 5.47
CA GLU A 116 3.86 -19.37 5.08
C GLU A 116 4.63 -18.64 3.97
N VAL A 117 3.94 -18.01 3.02
CA VAL A 117 4.57 -17.15 2.00
C VAL A 117 5.30 -15.98 2.65
N GLU A 118 4.67 -15.32 3.62
CA GLU A 118 5.27 -14.21 4.36
C GLU A 118 6.56 -14.63 5.08
N LEU A 119 6.48 -15.71 5.87
CA LEU A 119 7.62 -16.24 6.63
C LEU A 119 8.74 -16.73 5.69
N HIS A 120 8.38 -17.36 4.57
CA HIS A 120 9.35 -17.80 3.57
C HIS A 120 10.09 -16.60 2.96
N LEU A 121 9.36 -15.55 2.58
CA LEU A 121 9.96 -14.35 1.99
C LEU A 121 10.85 -13.61 2.98
N ALA A 122 10.43 -13.47 4.24
CA ALA A 122 11.24 -12.86 5.29
C ALA A 122 12.59 -13.58 5.46
N ARG A 123 12.58 -14.92 5.50
CA ARG A 123 13.80 -15.74 5.57
C ARG A 123 14.67 -15.59 4.32
N ALA A 124 14.07 -15.58 3.12
CA ALA A 124 14.78 -15.40 1.87
C ALA A 124 15.48 -14.03 1.80
N LEU A 125 14.81 -12.96 2.20
CA LEU A 125 15.39 -11.61 2.27
C LEU A 125 16.48 -11.52 3.33
N GLY A 126 16.26 -12.09 4.52
CA GLY A 126 17.27 -12.13 5.58
C GLY A 126 18.56 -12.83 5.13
N ALA A 127 18.44 -13.94 4.39
CA ALA A 127 19.59 -14.64 3.82
C ALA A 127 20.35 -13.78 2.80
N GLN A 128 19.64 -13.02 1.96
CA GLN A 128 20.27 -12.08 1.01
C GLN A 128 21.01 -10.92 1.71
N LEU A 129 20.55 -10.54 2.91
CA LEU A 129 21.20 -9.55 3.77
C LEU A 129 22.38 -10.11 4.57
N GLY A 130 22.72 -11.39 4.40
CA GLY A 130 23.86 -12.04 5.08
C GLY A 130 23.57 -12.47 6.52
N LEU A 131 22.30 -12.53 6.91
CA LEU A 131 21.91 -13.05 8.23
C LEU A 131 21.97 -14.58 8.23
N GLU A 132 22.37 -15.17 9.36
CA GLU A 132 22.56 -16.63 9.48
C GLU A 132 21.25 -17.40 9.22
N PRO A 133 21.23 -18.30 8.21
CA PRO A 133 20.08 -19.16 7.96
C PRO A 133 19.74 -20.01 9.20
N GLY A 134 18.44 -20.18 9.49
CA GLY A 134 17.97 -20.94 10.65
C GLY A 134 17.94 -20.16 11.98
N ARG A 135 18.50 -18.95 12.02
CA ARG A 135 18.33 -17.98 13.13
C ARG A 135 17.45 -16.79 12.76
N LEU A 136 16.80 -16.89 11.60
CA LEU A 136 15.97 -15.86 10.99
C LEU A 136 14.50 -16.09 11.34
N ASP A 137 13.94 -15.09 12.01
CA ASP A 137 12.50 -14.91 12.15
C ASP A 137 12.17 -13.46 11.81
N GLY A 138 10.95 -13.22 11.33
CA GLY A 138 10.55 -11.92 10.86
C GLY A 138 9.14 -11.92 10.30
N LEU A 139 8.51 -10.76 10.37
CA LEU A 139 7.20 -10.48 9.81
C LEU A 139 7.25 -9.19 9.00
N PHE A 140 6.35 -9.06 8.04
CA PHE A 140 6.16 -7.80 7.35
C PHE A 140 5.28 -6.89 8.20
N VAL A 141 5.68 -5.63 8.32
CA VAL A 141 4.96 -4.61 9.09
C VAL A 141 4.69 -3.39 8.21
N SER A 142 3.80 -2.51 8.65
CA SER A 142 3.38 -1.33 7.87
C SER A 142 4.52 -0.36 7.55
N GLY A 143 5.61 -0.40 8.32
CA GLY A 143 6.82 0.37 8.03
C GLY A 143 7.85 0.36 9.15
N GLY A 144 8.90 1.16 8.97
CA GLY A 144 10.05 1.19 9.89
C GLY A 144 9.72 1.61 11.33
N MET A 145 8.70 2.45 11.52
CA MET A 145 8.22 2.84 12.86
C MET A 145 7.73 1.63 13.65
N GLU A 146 6.87 0.81 13.03
CA GLU A 146 6.33 -0.41 13.65
C GLU A 146 7.42 -1.46 13.87
N ALA A 147 8.33 -1.62 12.90
CA ALA A 147 9.49 -2.51 13.03
C ALA A 147 10.37 -2.12 14.23
N ASN A 148 10.73 -0.83 14.34
CA ASN A 148 11.57 -0.32 15.42
C ASN A 148 10.89 -0.43 16.78
N LEU A 149 9.60 -0.10 16.87
CA LEU A 149 8.86 -0.26 18.12
C LEU A 149 8.80 -1.72 18.55
N THR A 150 8.52 -2.63 17.62
CA THR A 150 8.50 -4.08 17.88
C THR A 150 9.86 -4.58 18.37
N ALA A 151 10.95 -4.14 17.74
CA ALA A 151 12.30 -4.47 18.16
C ALA A 151 12.62 -3.96 19.58
N VAL A 152 12.28 -2.71 19.89
CA VAL A 152 12.48 -2.12 21.23
C VAL A 152 11.67 -2.88 22.28
N LEU A 153 10.39 -3.14 22.04
CA LEU A 153 9.54 -3.88 22.98
C LEU A 153 10.05 -5.31 23.21
N THR A 154 10.57 -5.96 22.18
CA THR A 154 11.18 -7.29 22.27
C THR A 154 12.46 -7.26 23.11
N ALA A 155 13.34 -6.29 22.86
CA ALA A 155 14.56 -6.10 23.63
C ALA A 155 14.27 -5.79 25.10
N LEU A 156 13.30 -4.91 25.38
CA LEU A 156 12.86 -4.58 26.73
C LEU A 156 12.33 -5.80 27.46
N ARG A 157 11.48 -6.62 26.81
CA ARG A 157 10.99 -7.86 27.41
C ARG A 157 12.11 -8.87 27.69
N ALA A 158 13.07 -8.99 26.78
CA ALA A 158 14.18 -9.92 26.92
C ALA A 158 15.15 -9.51 28.04
N HIS A 159 15.47 -8.22 28.15
CA HIS A 159 16.45 -7.73 29.12
C HIS A 159 15.85 -7.32 30.48
N PHE A 160 14.58 -6.90 30.49
CA PHE A 160 13.84 -6.50 31.68
C PHE A 160 12.54 -7.32 31.80
N PRO A 161 12.57 -8.55 32.34
CA PRO A 161 11.39 -9.44 32.37
C PRO A 161 10.16 -8.87 33.09
N GLY A 162 10.36 -7.91 34.01
CA GLY A 162 9.29 -7.22 34.73
C GLY A 162 8.67 -6.01 34.00
N TYR A 163 9.22 -5.61 32.85
CA TYR A 163 8.84 -4.40 32.12
C TYR A 163 7.33 -4.28 31.88
N ARG A 164 6.69 -5.38 31.46
CA ARG A 164 5.24 -5.39 31.18
C ARG A 164 4.38 -5.07 32.41
N ALA A 165 4.84 -5.40 33.60
CA ALA A 165 4.06 -5.25 34.83
C ALA A 165 4.39 -3.96 35.59
N ARG A 166 5.64 -3.48 35.50
CA ARG A 166 6.16 -2.40 36.36
C ARG A 166 6.62 -1.16 35.59
N GLY A 167 6.65 -1.21 34.26
CA GLY A 167 7.34 -0.20 33.46
C GLY A 167 8.86 -0.38 33.50
N LEU A 168 9.57 0.64 33.01
CA LEU A 168 11.03 0.76 33.08
C LEU A 168 11.47 1.28 34.45
#